data_AF-A0AA37RG55-F1
#
_entry.id   AF-A0AA37RG55-F1
#
_cell.length_a   1.000
_cell.length_b   1.000
_cell.length_c   1.000
_cell.angle_alpha   90.00
_cell.angle_beta   90.00
_cell.angle_gamma   90.00
#
_symmetry.space_group_name_H-M   'P 1'
#
loop_
_entity.id
_entity.type
_entity.pdbx_description
1 polymer ?
#
loop_
_entity_poly.entity_id
_entity_poly.type
_entity_poly.pdbx_seq_one_letter_code
_entity_poly.pdbx_strand_id
1 'polypeptide(L)' 'MCYAEKCPTCGKTGWAGCGEHVDDVMRSVPVAQRCTCARNSAPQPRAATASSWGRGIRGHQTLLSEED' A
#
# COMPACT_ATOMS: atom_id res chain seq x y z
N MET A 1 10.14 12.03 0.24
CA MET A 1 10.11 13.12 1.24
C MET A 1 8.88 12.92 2.11
N CYS A 2 9.07 12.74 3.42
CA CYS A 2 7.95 12.65 4.37
C CYS A 2 7.79 13.99 5.09
N TYR A 3 6.58 14.39 5.41
CA TYR A 3 6.31 15.64 6.12
C TYR A 3 5.09 15.49 7.03
N ALA A 4 5.02 16.33 8.07
CA ALA A 4 3.87 16.36 8.98
C ALA A 4 2.69 17.07 8.31
N GLU A 5 1.51 16.46 8.35
CA GLU A 5 0.27 17.04 7.82
C GLU A 5 -0.89 16.88 8.81
N LYS A 6 -1.91 17.73 8.70
CA LYS A 6 -3.14 17.58 9.49
C LYS A 6 -4.05 16.57 8.84
N CYS A 7 -4.48 15.57 9.61
CA CYS A 7 -5.45 14.60 9.15
C CYS A 7 -6.81 15.29 8.93
N PRO A 8 -7.41 15.21 7.73
CA PRO A 8 -8.71 15.82 7.46
C PRO A 8 -9.86 15.11 8.20
N THR A 9 -9.64 13.88 8.69
CA THR A 9 -10.66 13.08 9.38
C THR A 9 -10.75 13.38 10.87
N CYS A 10 -9.61 13.51 11.56
CA CYS A 10 -9.58 13.71 13.02
C CYS A 10 -8.96 15.04 13.46
N GLY A 11 -8.41 15.83 12.54
CA GLY A 11 -7.74 17.11 12.83
C GLY A 11 -6.37 17.01 13.51
N LYS A 12 -5.94 15.79 13.89
CA LYS A 12 -4.64 15.54 14.52
C LYS A 12 -3.49 15.51 13.51
N THR A 13 -2.27 15.65 14.01
CA THR A 13 -1.05 15.62 13.18
C THR A 13 -0.71 14.19 12.80
N GLY A 14 -0.71 13.89 11.49
CA GLY A 14 -0.17 12.68 10.91
C GLY A 14 1.03 13.00 10.02
N TRP A 15 1.41 12.05 9.17
CA TRP A 15 2.49 12.23 8.20
C TRP A 15 2.03 11.83 6.81
N ALA A 16 2.56 12.49 5.80
CA ALA A 16 2.44 12.09 4.40
C ALA A 16 3.78 11.53 3.90
N GLY A 17 3.73 10.58 2.96
CA GLY A 17 4.91 10.12 2.22
C GLY A 17 5.19 8.63 2.37
N CYS A 18 6.45 8.25 2.14
CA CYS A 18 6.89 6.86 2.05
C CYS A 18 7.00 6.12 3.40
N GLY A 19 6.86 6.80 4.54
CA GLY A 19 6.89 6.17 5.87
C GLY A 19 8.28 5.96 6.46
N GLU A 20 9.34 6.08 5.66
CA GLU A 20 10.73 5.84 6.08
C GLU A 20 11.23 6.86 7.12
N HIS A 21 10.70 8.09 7.10
CA HIS A 21 11.17 9.19 7.95
C HIS A 21 10.12 9.60 9.00
N VAL A 22 9.22 8.68 9.36
CA VAL A 22 8.12 8.99 10.29
C VAL A 22 8.61 9.34 11.68
N ASP A 23 9.68 8.69 12.15
CA ASP A 23 10.20 8.94 13.49
C ASP A 23 10.72 10.38 13.62
N ASP A 24 11.54 10.82 12.66
CA ASP A 24 12.03 12.21 12.59
C ASP A 24 10.89 13.23 12.45
N VAL A 25 9.93 12.97 11.55
CA VAL A 25 8.78 13.88 11.32
C VAL A 25 7.89 13.99 12.55
N MET A 26 7.69 12.88 13.28
CA MET A 26 6.78 12.82 14.42
C MET A 26 7.46 13.07 15.76
N ARG A 27 8.79 13.25 15.80
CA ARG A 27 9.57 13.48 17.03
C ARG A 27 9.06 14.67 17.84
N SER A 28 8.66 15.74 17.16
CA SER A 28 8.11 16.97 17.78
C SER A 28 6.62 16.88 18.10
N VAL A 29 5.94 15.80 17.70
CA VAL A 29 4.49 15.63 17.88
C VAL A 29 4.24 14.69 19.06
N PRO A 30 3.63 15.16 20.16
CA PRO A 30 3.31 14.31 21.31
C PRO A 30 2.25 13.27 20.95
N VAL A 31 2.34 12.08 21.55
CA VAL A 31 1.49 10.91 21.24
C VAL A 31 -0.01 11.23 21.23
N ALA A 32 -0.47 12.06 22.17
CA ALA A 32 -1.88 12.49 22.24
C ALA A 32 -2.37 13.26 20.99
N GLN A 33 -1.47 13.95 20.31
CA GLN A 33 -1.70 14.76 19.12
C GLN A 33 -1.36 14.01 17.82
N ARG A 34 -0.91 12.76 17.90
CA ARG A 34 -0.65 11.94 16.72
C ARG A 34 -1.96 11.37 16.17
N CYS A 35 -2.09 11.39 14.85
CA CYS A 35 -3.18 10.73 14.16
C CYS A 35 -3.02 9.20 14.26
N THR A 36 -4.10 8.52 14.65
CA THR A 36 -4.17 7.04 14.75
C THR A 36 -5.17 6.45 13.74
N CYS A 37 -5.64 7.25 12.78
CA CYS A 37 -6.59 6.79 11.77
C CYS A 37 -5.90 5.79 10.82
N ALA A 38 -6.51 4.61 10.61
CA ALA A 38 -5.98 3.55 9.76
C ALA A 38 -5.60 4.01 8.33
N ARG A 39 -6.27 5.05 7.81
CA ARG A 39 -6.02 5.61 6.48
C ARG A 39 -4.72 6.41 6.36
N ASN A 40 -4.20 6.94 7.48
CA ASN A 40 -2.98 7.75 7.52
C ASN A 40 -1.79 7.03 8.17
N SER A 41 -1.99 5.79 8.62
CA SER A 41 -0.97 4.99 9.32
C SER A 41 -0.53 3.75 8.56
N ALA A 42 -1.28 3.33 7.54
CA ALA A 42 -0.80 2.27 6.67
C ALA A 42 0.19 2.88 5.68
N PRO A 43 1.43 2.35 5.56
CA PRO A 43 2.09 2.44 4.26
C PRO A 43 1.04 1.92 3.27
N GLN A 44 0.59 2.77 2.34
CA GLN A 44 -0.25 2.28 1.25
C GLN A 44 0.49 1.04 0.75
N PRO A 45 -0.10 -0.18 0.85
CA PRO A 45 0.41 -1.23 0.01
C PRO A 45 0.22 -0.61 -1.37
N ARG A 46 1.32 -0.15 -2.01
CA ARG A 46 1.37 0.02 -3.46
C ARG A 46 0.65 -1.22 -3.93
N ALA A 47 -0.56 -1.04 -4.45
CA ALA A 47 -1.57 -2.09 -4.51
C ALA A 47 -0.81 -3.36 -4.85
N ALA A 48 -0.62 -4.21 -3.83
CA ALA A 48 0.20 -5.38 -4.00
C ALA A 48 -0.60 -6.06 -5.08
N THR A 49 -0.06 -6.04 -6.28
CA THR A 49 -0.57 -6.75 -7.41
C THR A 49 -0.48 -8.17 -6.94
N ALA A 50 -1.49 -8.62 -6.21
CA ALA A 50 -1.98 -9.96 -6.20
C ALA A 50 -2.49 -10.18 -7.62
N SER A 51 -1.57 -10.15 -8.60
CA SER A 51 -1.13 -11.36 -9.27
C SER A 51 -2.13 -12.47 -9.02
N SER A 52 -3.23 -12.41 -9.75
CA SER A 52 -4.06 -13.56 -10.06
C SER A 52 -3.24 -14.46 -11.00
N TRP A 53 -2.13 -14.99 -10.49
CA TRP A 53 -1.42 -16.08 -11.13
C TRP A 53 -2.02 -17.35 -10.54
N GLY A 54 -2.56 -18.21 -11.41
CA GLY A 54 -2.83 -19.61 -11.05
C GLY A 54 -4.30 -20.00 -10.89
N ARG A 55 -5.15 -19.75 -11.90
CA ARG A 55 -6.32 -20.62 -12.14
C ARG A 55 -6.11 -21.39 -13.44
N GLY A 56 -5.55 -22.59 -13.28
CA GLY A 56 -5.90 -23.77 -14.07
C GLY A 56 -5.64 -23.70 -15.58
N ILE A 57 -4.52 -24.29 -15.98
CA ILE A 57 -4.40 -25.19 -17.14
C ILE A 57 -5.77 -25.67 -17.70
N ARG A 58 -6.31 -24.97 -18.70
CA ARG A 58 -7.28 -25.55 -19.62
C ARG A 58 -6.49 -26.11 -20.80
N GLY A 59 -6.18 -27.41 -20.72
CA GLY A 59 -5.62 -28.18 -21.82
C GLY A 59 -6.42 -27.95 -23.09
N HIS A 60 -5.76 -27.38 -24.09
CA HIS A 60 -6.17 -27.41 -25.49
C HIS A 60 -4.91 -27.71 -26.32
N GLN A 61 -4.37 -28.91 -26.12
CA GLN A 61 -3.32 -29.47 -26.96
C GLN A 61 -3.85 -30.72 -27.64
N THR A 62 -4.70 -30.52 -28.63
CA THR A 62 -5.16 -31.51 -29.64
C THR A 62 -5.90 -30.65 -30.68
N LEU A 63 -5.50 -30.44 -31.94
CA LEU A 63 -4.58 -31.13 -32.83
C LEU A 63 -3.92 -30.10 -33.77
N LEU A 64 -2.60 -30.09 -33.88
CA LEU A 64 -1.96 -29.91 -35.18
C LEU A 64 -1.79 -31.33 -35.73
N SER A 65 -2.68 -31.72 -36.65
CA SER A 65 -2.42 -32.80 -37.59
C SER A 65 -1.76 -32.17 -38.81
N GLU A 66 -0.48 -31.86 -38.66
CA GLU A 66 0.46 -31.84 -39.78
C GLU A 66 0.87 -33.29 -40.00
N GLU A 67 0.24 -34.03 -40.93
CA GLU A 67 0.84 -35.15 -41.69
C GLU A 67 0.12 -35.30 -43.05
N ASP A 68 0.91 -35.10 -44.13
CA ASP A 68 0.71 -35.27 -45.59
C ASP A 68 -0.25 -34.34 -46.36
#